data_AF-A0A966NYH8-F1
#
_entry.id   AF-A0A966NYH8-F1
#
_cell.length_a   1.000
_cell.length_b   1.000
_cell.length_c   1.000
_cell.angle_alpha   90.00
_cell.angle_beta   90.00
_cell.angle_gamma   90.00
#
_symmetry.space_group_name_H-M   'P 1'
#
loop_
_entity.id
_entity.type
_entity.pdbx_description
1 polymer ?
#
loop_
_entity_poly.entity_id
_entity_poly.type
_entity_poly.pdbx_seq_one_letter_code
_entity_poly.pdbx_strand_id
1 'polypeptide(L)'
;MSDIVAEQVAEATPTQPWLRPQSAIRRDIATFVGLAVLAYAIVLFTGFARVDGWLIVFFCLSFGLIFRRARMMSQKDRRNALVQVVIVAAAVVAFLPWMSILASVAAKGVTALRPNFFFRDMRTTTPDDELTLGGAAHALLGTFTMVIIATIITLPLGILSGVYVTEVRGRLTRLVRFVVQSMSGVPSIVAGLFIYTTYVNATNSFSAIAGSLALGVLMLPTVART
;
A
#
# COMPACT_ATOMS: atom_id res chain seq x y z
N MET A 1 15.68 31.59 60.48
CA MET A 1 16.21 30.37 59.83
C MET A 1 15.14 29.68 58.95
N SER A 2 14.06 30.38 58.60
CA SER A 2 12.95 29.92 57.74
C SER A 2 13.01 30.48 56.32
N ASP A 3 13.76 31.55 56.09
CA ASP A 3 13.63 32.34 54.86
C ASP A 3 14.64 31.95 53.78
N ILE A 4 15.53 31.00 54.08
CA ILE A 4 16.59 30.52 53.15
C ILE A 4 16.13 29.31 52.33
N VAL A 5 14.94 28.76 52.61
CA VAL A 5 14.40 27.58 51.91
C VAL A 5 13.41 27.98 50.80
N ALA A 6 12.89 29.20 50.79
CA ALA A 6 11.87 29.64 49.85
C ALA A 6 12.42 30.05 48.46
N GLU A 7 13.74 30.26 48.31
CA GLU A 7 14.34 30.80 47.08
C GLU A 7 14.79 29.73 46.07
N GLN A 8 14.43 28.47 46.26
CA GLN A 8 14.92 27.35 45.43
C GLN A 8 13.83 26.52 44.74
N VAL A 9 12.58 27.01 44.69
CA VAL A 9 11.56 26.41 43.83
C VAL A 9 11.08 27.47 42.83
N ALA A 10 12.01 27.95 42.00
CA ALA A 10 11.62 28.56 40.74
C ALA A 10 10.93 27.45 39.92
N GLU A 11 9.60 27.50 39.91
CA GLU A 11 8.75 26.56 39.20
C GLU A 11 9.21 26.50 37.74
N ALA A 12 9.89 25.41 37.37
CA ALA A 12 10.44 25.24 36.04
C ALA A 12 9.27 25.15 35.06
N THR A 13 8.93 26.29 34.44
CA THR A 13 7.88 26.32 33.42
C THR A 13 8.26 25.30 32.34
N PRO A 14 7.40 24.32 32.03
CA PRO A 14 7.72 23.29 31.05
C PRO A 14 7.91 23.95 29.69
N THR A 15 9.16 24.22 29.32
CA THR A 15 9.50 24.65 27.97
C THR A 15 9.31 23.42 27.09
N GLN A 16 8.59 23.61 25.97
CA GLN A 16 8.37 22.56 24.98
C GLN A 16 9.33 22.76 23.81
N PRO A 17 10.63 22.42 23.93
CA PRO A 17 11.63 22.65 22.89
C PRO A 17 11.36 21.87 21.59
N TRP A 18 10.41 20.93 21.61
CA TRP A 18 9.94 20.19 20.44
C TRP A 18 8.89 20.95 19.61
N LEU A 19 8.26 22.00 20.14
CA LEU A 19 7.34 22.83 19.37
C LEU A 19 8.12 23.72 18.40
N ARG A 20 8.17 23.31 17.13
CA ARG A 20 8.68 24.18 16.06
C ARG A 20 7.72 25.37 15.88
N PRO A 21 8.22 26.62 15.84
CA PRO A 21 7.37 27.77 15.62
C PRO A 21 6.66 27.66 14.26
N GLN A 22 5.37 28.01 14.21
CA GLN A 22 4.56 27.86 12.99
C GLN A 22 5.13 28.62 11.78
N SER A 23 5.88 29.70 12.01
CA SER A 23 6.59 30.47 10.99
C SER A 23 7.73 29.69 10.35
N ALA A 24 8.44 28.85 11.11
CA ALA A 24 9.49 27.97 10.58
C ALA A 24 8.88 26.85 9.73
N ILE A 25 7.76 26.26 10.17
CA ILE A 25 7.03 25.23 9.42
C ILE A 25 6.52 25.80 8.09
N ARG A 26 5.87 26.97 8.10
CA ARG A 26 5.39 27.63 6.87
C ARG A 26 6.52 27.97 5.91
N ARG A 27 7.68 28.42 6.42
CA ARG A 27 8.85 28.74 5.59
C ARG A 27 9.45 27.49 4.96
N ASP A 28 9.57 26.38 5.71
CA ASP A 28 10.06 25.12 5.17
C ASP A 28 9.12 24.58 4.09
N ILE A 29 7.81 24.57 4.35
CA ILE A 29 6.78 24.18 3.35
C ILE A 29 6.89 25.06 2.09
N ALA A 30 6.97 26.38 2.24
CA ALA A 30 7.13 27.29 1.09
C ALA A 30 8.40 27.01 0.29
N THR A 31 9.52 26.67 0.95
CA THR A 31 10.76 26.30 0.25
C THR A 31 10.63 24.97 -0.51
N PHE A 32 9.98 23.96 0.07
CA PHE A 32 9.76 22.69 -0.63
C PHE A 32 8.77 22.83 -1.80
N VAL A 33 7.71 23.62 -1.63
CA VAL A 33 6.76 23.92 -2.71
C VAL A 33 7.45 24.70 -3.83
N GLY A 34 8.29 25.69 -3.51
CA GLY A 34 9.07 26.43 -4.51
C GLY A 34 10.02 25.52 -5.29
N LEU A 35 10.67 24.55 -4.63
CA LEU A 35 11.55 23.57 -5.29
C LEU A 35 10.78 22.58 -6.15
N ALA A 36 9.58 22.17 -5.73
CA ALA A 36 8.69 21.32 -6.52
C ALA A 36 8.30 22.01 -7.83
N VAL A 37 7.95 23.30 -7.78
CA VAL A 37 7.63 24.11 -8.96
C VAL A 37 8.86 24.32 -9.84
N LEU A 38 10.03 24.59 -9.25
CA LEU A 38 11.28 24.75 -9.99
C LEU A 38 11.69 23.45 -10.71
N ALA A 39 11.61 22.31 -10.02
CA ALA A 39 11.86 21.00 -10.61
C ALA A 39 10.89 20.71 -11.77
N TYR A 40 9.63 21.13 -11.65
CA TYR A 40 8.61 20.95 -12.69
C TYR A 40 8.94 21.77 -13.94
N ALA A 41 9.36 23.02 -13.74
CA ALA A 41 9.84 23.87 -14.83
C ALA A 41 11.08 23.27 -15.53
N ILE A 42 12.06 22.74 -14.78
CA ILE A 42 13.27 22.14 -15.35
C ILE A 42 12.96 20.90 -16.21
N VAL A 43 11.99 20.09 -15.81
CA VAL A 43 11.62 18.87 -16.56
C VAL A 43 10.78 19.17 -17.80
N LEU A 44 10.01 20.26 -17.80
CA LEU A 44 9.37 20.77 -19.02
C LEU A 44 10.41 21.20 -20.07
N PHE A 45 11.55 21.76 -19.65
CA PHE A 45 12.60 22.22 -20.57
C PHE A 45 13.55 21.10 -21.05
N THR A 46 13.83 20.09 -20.23
CA THR A 46 14.81 19.03 -20.56
C THR A 46 14.22 17.83 -21.30
N GLY A 47 12.89 17.69 -21.35
CA GLY A 47 12.21 16.61 -22.07
C GLY A 47 12.45 15.20 -21.48
N PHE A 48 13.15 15.10 -20.35
CA PHE A 48 13.53 13.84 -19.73
C PHE A 48 12.38 13.28 -18.89
N ALA A 49 11.80 12.15 -19.31
CA ALA A 49 10.78 11.34 -18.62
C ALA A 49 9.75 12.16 -17.79
N ARG A 50 8.64 12.57 -18.43
CA ARG A 50 7.61 13.49 -17.92
C ARG A 50 7.37 13.45 -16.40
N VAL A 51 7.01 12.30 -15.85
CA VAL A 51 6.79 12.14 -14.40
C VAL A 51 8.11 11.82 -13.72
N ASP A 52 8.79 10.74 -14.10
CA ASP A 52 9.94 10.19 -13.36
C ASP A 52 11.16 11.14 -13.28
N GLY A 53 11.38 11.96 -14.30
CA GLY A 53 12.44 12.96 -14.35
C GLY A 53 12.22 14.10 -13.36
N TRP A 54 10.96 14.46 -13.06
CA TRP A 54 10.63 15.54 -12.12
C TRP A 54 11.18 15.25 -10.73
N LEU A 55 11.22 13.98 -10.35
CA LEU A 55 11.53 13.55 -8.99
C LEU A 55 13.02 13.42 -8.76
N ILE A 56 13.77 13.01 -9.78
CA ILE A 56 15.22 13.04 -9.75
C ILE A 56 15.70 14.49 -9.57
N VAL A 57 15.10 15.43 -10.30
CA VAL A 57 15.47 16.85 -10.21
C VAL A 57 15.05 17.45 -8.85
N PHE A 58 13.84 17.18 -8.37
CA PHE A 58 13.38 17.63 -7.04
C PHE A 58 14.23 17.07 -5.90
N PHE A 59 14.58 15.78 -5.98
CA PHE A 59 15.44 15.11 -5.00
C PHE A 59 16.85 15.71 -4.98
N CYS A 60 17.48 15.91 -6.14
CA CYS A 60 18.81 16.53 -6.25
C CYS A 60 18.82 17.97 -5.71
N LEU A 61 17.78 18.76 -6.00
CA LEU A 61 17.66 20.15 -5.53
C LEU A 61 17.44 20.24 -4.02
N SER A 62 16.57 19.40 -3.45
CA SER A 62 16.31 19.35 -2.01
C SER A 62 17.50 18.82 -1.21
N PHE A 63 18.18 17.79 -1.73
CA PHE A 63 19.44 17.28 -1.19
C PHE A 63 20.53 18.37 -1.19
N GLY A 64 20.70 19.09 -2.31
CA GLY A 64 21.70 20.16 -2.43
C GLY A 64 21.49 21.31 -1.44
N LEU A 65 20.24 21.76 -1.24
CA LEU A 65 19.94 22.85 -0.31
C LEU A 65 20.10 22.45 1.16
N ILE A 66 19.72 21.21 1.51
CA ILE A 66 19.87 20.73 2.88
C ILE A 66 21.33 20.42 3.18
N PHE A 67 22.08 19.86 2.22
CA PHE A 67 23.53 19.69 2.37
C PHE A 67 24.24 21.04 2.52
N ARG A 68 23.82 22.08 1.79
CA ARG A 68 24.34 23.45 1.95
C ARG A 68 24.01 24.03 3.32
N ARG A 69 22.78 23.86 3.81
CA ARG A 69 22.38 24.29 5.17
C ARG A 69 23.11 23.51 6.26
N ALA A 70 23.28 22.20 6.09
CA ALA A 70 23.92 21.29 7.04
C ALA A 70 25.42 21.57 7.26
N ARG A 71 26.11 22.22 6.30
CA ARG A 71 27.50 22.68 6.49
C ARG A 71 27.61 23.85 7.48
N MET A 72 26.52 24.60 7.74
CA MET A 72 26.51 25.74 8.64
C MET A 72 25.86 25.45 10.00
N MET A 73 25.49 24.19 10.28
CA MET A 73 24.74 23.81 11.48
C MET A 73 25.59 23.01 12.48
N SER A 74 25.18 23.03 13.75
CA SER A 74 25.81 22.27 14.84
C SER A 74 25.76 20.76 14.59
N GLN A 75 26.64 19.99 15.24
CA GLN A 75 26.84 18.56 14.98
C GLN A 75 25.55 17.72 15.16
N LYS A 76 24.67 18.12 16.09
CA LYS A 76 23.38 17.47 16.38
C LYS A 76 22.34 17.78 15.28
N ASP A 77 22.24 19.03 14.86
CA ASP A 77 21.29 19.47 13.83
C ASP A 77 21.66 18.93 12.45
N ARG A 78 22.96 18.75 12.18
CA ARG A 78 23.45 18.13 10.95
C ARG A 78 22.97 16.69 10.79
N ARG A 79 22.98 15.90 11.87
CA ARG A 79 22.48 14.51 11.86
C ARG A 79 20.98 14.48 11.61
N ASN A 80 20.24 15.37 12.26
CA ASN A 80 18.79 15.49 12.08
C ASN A 80 18.42 15.88 10.64
N ALA A 81 19.13 16.86 10.07
CA ALA A 81 18.94 17.27 8.68
C ALA A 81 19.25 16.15 7.69
N LEU A 82 20.31 15.37 7.93
CA LEU A 82 20.69 14.24 7.08
C LEU A 82 19.64 13.12 7.13
N VAL A 83 19.18 12.75 8.32
CA VAL A 83 18.11 11.74 8.50
C VAL A 83 16.82 12.21 7.84
N GLN A 84 16.45 13.48 8.00
CA GLN A 84 15.26 14.05 7.37
C GLN A 84 15.32 13.98 5.84
N VAL A 85 16.48 14.26 5.24
CA VAL A 85 16.68 14.12 3.79
C VAL A 85 16.50 12.68 3.35
N VAL A 86 17.11 11.72 4.06
CA VAL A 86 17.01 10.29 3.71
C VAL A 86 15.57 9.79 3.79
N ILE A 87 14.82 10.19 4.82
CA ILE A 87 13.41 9.78 4.99
C ILE A 87 12.55 10.38 3.87
N VAL A 88 12.68 11.67 3.58
CA VAL A 88 11.92 12.33 2.50
C VAL A 88 12.29 11.72 1.15
N ALA A 89 13.57 11.41 0.92
CA ALA A 89 14.03 10.73 -0.28
C ALA A 89 13.35 9.36 -0.45
N ALA A 90 13.41 8.52 0.59
CA ALA A 90 12.83 7.19 0.57
C ALA A 90 11.30 7.26 0.39
N ALA A 91 10.63 8.21 1.04
CA ALA A 91 9.21 8.45 0.88
C ALA A 91 8.85 8.85 -0.56
N VAL A 92 9.62 9.78 -1.17
CA VAL A 92 9.41 10.18 -2.57
C VAL A 92 9.65 9.01 -3.51
N VAL A 93 10.75 8.27 -3.36
CA VAL A 93 11.08 7.10 -4.20
C VAL A 93 10.02 6.00 -4.10
N ALA A 94 9.44 5.76 -2.92
CA ALA A 94 8.38 4.78 -2.74
C ALA A 94 7.01 5.25 -3.26
N PHE A 95 6.66 6.51 -3.02
CA PHE A 95 5.35 7.07 -3.37
C PHE A 95 5.19 7.32 -4.87
N LEU A 96 6.30 7.59 -5.55
CA LEU A 96 6.35 7.99 -6.95
C LEU A 96 5.89 6.89 -7.92
N PRO A 97 6.45 5.66 -7.91
CA PRO A 97 5.94 4.58 -8.78
C PRO A 97 4.46 4.31 -8.53
N TRP A 98 4.03 4.38 -7.27
CA TRP A 98 2.63 4.19 -6.91
C TRP A 98 1.72 5.26 -7.56
N MET A 99 2.10 6.54 -7.48
CA MET A 99 1.38 7.63 -8.15
C MET A 99 1.47 7.53 -9.68
N SER A 100 2.62 7.13 -10.24
CA SER A 100 2.82 6.97 -11.69
C SER A 100 1.92 5.87 -12.27
N ILE A 101 1.80 4.74 -11.57
CA ILE A 101 0.88 3.65 -11.94
C ILE A 101 -0.56 4.16 -11.92
N LEU A 102 -0.99 4.81 -10.84
CA LEU A 102 -2.36 5.34 -10.73
C LEU A 102 -2.68 6.37 -11.82
N ALA A 103 -1.79 7.34 -12.05
CA ALA A 103 -1.97 8.35 -13.08
C ALA A 103 -2.01 7.72 -14.49
N SER A 104 -1.14 6.74 -14.75
CA SER A 104 -1.11 6.02 -16.03
C SER A 104 -2.36 5.19 -16.27
N VAL A 105 -2.84 4.48 -15.25
CA VAL A 105 -4.09 3.69 -15.30
C VAL A 105 -5.28 4.62 -15.51
N ALA A 106 -5.35 5.76 -14.83
CA ALA A 106 -6.43 6.73 -15.03
C ALA A 106 -6.39 7.35 -16.43
N ALA A 107 -5.23 7.89 -16.86
CA ALA A 107 -5.11 8.56 -18.15
C ALA A 107 -5.37 7.64 -19.34
N LYS A 108 -4.83 6.40 -19.30
CA LYS A 108 -5.05 5.41 -20.35
C LYS A 108 -6.39 4.68 -20.20
N GLY A 109 -6.93 4.58 -18.99
CA GLY A 109 -8.20 3.91 -18.71
C GLY A 109 -9.42 4.72 -19.13
N VAL A 110 -9.38 6.05 -19.01
CA VAL A 110 -10.52 6.93 -19.37
C VAL A 110 -10.93 6.77 -20.85
N THR A 111 -9.98 6.54 -21.76
CA THR A 111 -10.29 6.31 -23.17
C THR A 111 -11.00 4.98 -23.42
N ALA A 112 -10.85 4.01 -22.52
CA ALA A 112 -11.50 2.70 -22.56
C ALA A 112 -12.89 2.70 -21.89
N LEU A 113 -13.26 3.74 -21.11
CA LEU A 113 -14.56 3.83 -20.44
C LEU A 113 -15.69 4.15 -21.42
N ARG A 114 -16.17 3.12 -22.10
CA ARG A 114 -17.35 3.16 -22.98
C ARG A 114 -18.36 2.11 -22.50
N PRO A 115 -19.67 2.24 -22.80
CA PRO A 115 -20.65 1.21 -22.44
C PRO A 115 -20.24 -0.19 -22.91
N ASN A 116 -19.59 -0.28 -24.07
CA ASN A 116 -19.05 -1.53 -24.63
C ASN A 116 -18.09 -2.26 -23.68
N PHE A 117 -17.29 -1.52 -22.90
CA PHE A 117 -16.29 -2.09 -21.99
C PHE A 117 -16.93 -2.93 -20.88
N PHE A 118 -18.14 -2.60 -20.43
CA PHE A 118 -18.79 -3.33 -19.33
C PHE A 118 -19.54 -4.57 -19.80
N PHE A 119 -20.03 -4.58 -21.04
CA PHE A 119 -20.94 -5.62 -21.53
C PHE A 119 -20.29 -6.59 -22.53
N ARG A 120 -19.10 -6.30 -23.06
CA ARG A 120 -18.42 -7.21 -24.00
C ARG A 120 -17.37 -8.07 -23.35
N ASP A 121 -17.23 -9.27 -23.90
CA ASP A 121 -16.20 -10.24 -23.54
C ASP A 121 -14.92 -10.03 -24.37
N MET A 122 -13.81 -10.64 -23.93
CA MET A 122 -12.51 -10.59 -24.61
C MET A 122 -12.23 -11.87 -25.42
N ARG A 123 -13.26 -12.65 -25.77
CA ARG A 123 -13.06 -13.97 -26.39
C ARG A 123 -12.42 -13.91 -27.78
N THR A 124 -12.61 -12.81 -28.50
CA THR A 124 -12.10 -12.59 -29.86
C THR A 124 -11.14 -11.41 -29.94
N THR A 125 -10.55 -11.00 -28.82
CA THR A 125 -9.70 -9.80 -28.73
C THR A 125 -8.28 -10.20 -28.33
N THR A 126 -7.30 -9.62 -28.99
CA THR A 126 -5.86 -9.79 -28.74
C THR A 126 -5.34 -8.56 -27.99
N PRO A 127 -4.26 -8.64 -27.19
CA PRO A 127 -3.74 -7.49 -26.43
C PRO A 127 -3.38 -6.25 -27.27
N ASP A 128 -3.13 -6.42 -28.57
CA ASP A 128 -2.75 -5.36 -29.49
C ASP A 128 -3.95 -4.70 -30.21
N ASP A 129 -5.17 -5.21 -30.00
CA ASP A 129 -6.37 -4.67 -30.63
C ASP A 129 -6.77 -3.30 -30.03
N GLU A 130 -7.53 -2.52 -30.80
CA GLU A 130 -8.04 -1.24 -30.33
C GLU A 130 -8.86 -1.38 -29.04
N LEU A 131 -8.78 -0.39 -28.14
CA LEU A 131 -9.55 -0.32 -26.89
C LEU A 131 -11.09 -0.30 -27.09
N THR A 132 -11.55 -0.21 -28.34
CA THR A 132 -12.95 -0.31 -28.74
C THR A 132 -13.43 -1.76 -28.84
N LEU A 133 -12.51 -2.71 -29.03
CA LEU A 133 -12.75 -4.13 -29.17
C LEU A 133 -12.51 -4.83 -27.83
N GLY A 134 -13.50 -5.61 -27.37
CA GLY A 134 -13.46 -6.31 -26.08
C GLY A 134 -13.97 -5.48 -24.90
N GLY A 135 -13.91 -6.08 -23.70
CA GLY A 135 -14.38 -5.46 -22.46
C GLY A 135 -14.05 -6.26 -21.20
N ALA A 136 -14.25 -5.65 -20.04
CA ALA A 136 -13.99 -6.24 -18.73
C ALA A 136 -15.09 -7.20 -18.25
N ALA A 137 -16.16 -7.43 -19.02
CA ALA A 137 -17.30 -8.25 -18.59
C ALA A 137 -16.86 -9.66 -18.15
N HIS A 138 -15.97 -10.29 -18.91
CA HIS A 138 -15.47 -11.63 -18.62
C HIS A 138 -14.67 -11.69 -17.29
N ALA A 139 -13.83 -10.69 -17.05
CA ALA A 139 -13.06 -10.58 -15.82
C ALA A 139 -13.95 -10.31 -14.60
N LEU A 140 -14.91 -9.38 -14.74
CA LEU A 140 -15.86 -9.05 -13.68
C LEU A 140 -16.73 -10.25 -13.29
N LEU A 141 -17.31 -10.94 -14.27
CA LEU A 141 -18.12 -12.14 -14.03
C LEU A 141 -17.27 -13.29 -13.46
N GLY A 142 -16.03 -13.46 -13.94
CA GLY A 142 -15.09 -14.44 -13.41
C GLY A 142 -14.78 -14.20 -11.93
N THR A 143 -14.41 -12.97 -11.57
CA THR A 143 -14.16 -12.58 -10.16
C THR A 143 -15.40 -12.77 -9.30
N PHE A 144 -16.56 -12.32 -9.76
CA PHE A 144 -17.80 -12.47 -8.99
C PHE A 144 -18.16 -13.95 -8.75
N THR A 145 -18.03 -14.78 -9.79
CA THR A 145 -18.27 -16.23 -9.69
C THR A 145 -17.31 -16.89 -8.71
N MET A 146 -16.01 -16.56 -8.79
CA MET A 146 -15.00 -17.09 -7.86
C MET A 146 -15.29 -16.70 -6.41
N VAL A 147 -15.67 -15.43 -6.16
CA VAL A 147 -16.00 -14.93 -4.83
C VAL A 147 -17.26 -15.59 -4.28
N ILE A 148 -18.30 -15.76 -5.09
CA ILE A 148 -19.54 -16.44 -4.65
C ILE A 148 -19.25 -17.87 -4.25
N ILE A 149 -18.57 -18.64 -5.10
CA ILE A 149 -18.26 -20.05 -4.81
C ILE A 149 -17.39 -20.14 -3.56
N ALA A 150 -16.36 -19.30 -3.44
CA ALA A 150 -15.49 -19.26 -2.27
C ALA A 150 -16.28 -18.94 -1.00
N THR A 151 -17.23 -17.99 -1.06
CA THR A 151 -18.06 -17.60 0.07
C THR A 151 -19.01 -18.71 0.49
N ILE A 152 -19.71 -19.34 -0.46
CA ILE A 152 -20.65 -20.44 -0.17
C ILE A 152 -19.96 -21.60 0.53
N ILE A 153 -18.71 -21.89 0.19
CA ILE A 153 -17.93 -22.97 0.82
C ILE A 153 -17.32 -22.51 2.14
N THR A 154 -16.65 -21.36 2.14
CA THR A 154 -15.77 -20.95 3.23
C THR A 154 -16.54 -20.32 4.39
N LEU A 155 -17.61 -19.58 4.11
CA LEU A 155 -18.40 -18.91 5.13
C LEU A 155 -19.02 -19.91 6.13
N PRO A 156 -19.76 -20.96 5.73
CA PRO A 156 -20.30 -21.92 6.69
C PRO A 156 -19.19 -22.67 7.42
N LEU A 157 -18.11 -23.08 6.75
CA LEU A 157 -16.99 -23.78 7.40
C LEU A 157 -16.27 -22.91 8.42
N GLY A 158 -16.06 -21.62 8.11
CA GLY A 158 -15.43 -20.66 9.00
C GLY A 158 -16.29 -20.40 10.23
N ILE A 159 -17.59 -20.13 10.05
CA ILE A 159 -18.54 -19.91 11.14
C ILE A 159 -18.62 -21.16 12.04
N LEU A 160 -18.78 -22.35 11.45
CA LEU A 160 -18.83 -23.61 12.21
C LEU A 160 -17.54 -23.83 13.02
N SER A 161 -16.38 -23.55 12.43
CA SER A 161 -15.09 -23.66 13.11
C SER A 161 -14.96 -22.65 14.26
N GLY A 162 -15.38 -21.40 14.05
CA GLY A 162 -15.37 -20.35 15.07
C GLY A 162 -16.29 -20.67 16.24
N VAL A 163 -17.53 -21.05 15.97
CA VAL A 163 -18.53 -21.46 16.98
C VAL A 163 -18.05 -22.70 17.75
N TYR A 164 -17.49 -23.70 17.07
CA TYR A 164 -16.96 -24.89 17.74
C TYR A 164 -15.81 -24.58 18.70
N VAL A 165 -14.92 -23.65 18.31
CA VAL A 165 -13.78 -23.24 19.14
C VAL A 165 -14.19 -22.38 20.34
N THR A 166 -15.24 -21.58 20.20
CA THR A 166 -15.70 -20.63 21.24
C THR A 166 -16.68 -21.27 22.22
N GLU A 167 -17.73 -21.89 21.71
CA GLU A 167 -18.87 -22.39 22.50
C GLU A 167 -18.71 -23.85 22.93
N VAL A 168 -18.39 -24.75 21.99
CA VAL A 168 -18.40 -26.20 22.28
C VAL A 168 -17.21 -26.62 23.13
N ARG A 169 -16.03 -25.99 22.92
CA ARG A 169 -14.77 -26.30 23.64
C ARG A 169 -14.44 -27.80 23.71
N GLY A 170 -14.76 -28.53 22.64
CA GLY A 170 -14.55 -29.99 22.56
C GLY A 170 -13.07 -30.39 22.46
N ARG A 171 -12.81 -31.71 22.42
CA ARG A 171 -11.45 -32.27 22.33
C ARG A 171 -10.67 -31.77 21.10
N LEU A 172 -11.36 -31.42 20.02
CA LEU A 172 -10.74 -30.95 18.77
C LEU A 172 -10.47 -29.43 18.76
N THR A 173 -10.91 -28.66 19.76
CA THR A 173 -10.75 -27.20 19.77
C THR A 173 -9.29 -26.77 19.66
N ARG A 174 -8.37 -27.49 20.31
CA ARG A 174 -6.92 -27.20 20.21
C ARG A 174 -6.39 -27.43 18.80
N LEU A 175 -6.83 -28.51 18.14
CA LEU A 175 -6.41 -28.85 16.78
C LEU A 175 -6.95 -27.84 15.77
N VAL A 176 -8.25 -27.52 15.82
CA VAL A 176 -8.88 -26.56 14.91
C VAL A 176 -8.22 -25.19 15.06
N ARG A 177 -7.98 -24.73 16.30
CA ARG A 177 -7.28 -23.47 16.56
C ARG A 177 -5.86 -23.47 16.00
N PHE A 178 -5.12 -24.56 16.17
CA PHE A 178 -3.77 -24.71 15.61
C PHE A 178 -3.76 -24.65 14.08
N VAL A 179 -4.68 -25.34 13.42
CA VAL A 179 -4.80 -25.32 11.94
C VAL A 179 -5.15 -23.93 11.45
N VAL A 180 -6.17 -23.28 12.03
CA VAL A 180 -6.60 -21.93 11.63
C VAL A 180 -5.47 -20.90 11.83
N GLN A 181 -4.74 -20.99 12.96
CA GLN A 181 -3.59 -20.12 13.21
C GLN A 181 -2.43 -20.37 12.23
N SER A 182 -2.17 -21.63 11.90
CA SER A 182 -1.13 -21.99 10.92
C SER A 182 -1.49 -21.49 9.53
N MET A 183 -2.75 -21.60 9.12
CA MET A 183 -3.25 -21.08 7.84
C MET A 183 -3.09 -19.56 7.71
N SER A 184 -3.30 -18.78 8.79
CA SER A 184 -3.04 -17.32 8.78
C SER A 184 -1.57 -16.95 8.55
N GLY A 185 -0.64 -17.86 8.84
CA GLY A 185 0.80 -17.63 8.65
C GLY A 185 1.29 -17.93 7.23
N VAL A 186 0.47 -18.60 6.41
CA VAL A 186 0.85 -19.00 5.05
C VAL A 186 0.80 -17.78 4.11
N PRO A 187 1.88 -17.49 3.36
CA PRO A 187 1.85 -16.43 2.35
C PRO A 187 0.79 -16.71 1.27
N SER A 188 0.13 -15.67 0.77
CA SER A 188 -0.96 -15.83 -0.20
C SER A 188 -0.55 -16.53 -1.49
N ILE A 189 0.70 -16.32 -1.94
CA ILE A 189 1.26 -16.99 -3.13
C ILE A 189 1.37 -18.51 -2.94
N VAL A 190 1.65 -18.97 -1.72
CA VAL A 190 1.79 -20.41 -1.41
C VAL A 190 0.44 -21.10 -1.49
N ALA A 191 -0.62 -20.48 -0.98
CA ALA A 191 -1.97 -21.01 -1.11
C ALA A 191 -2.42 -21.11 -2.59
N GLY A 192 -2.10 -20.10 -3.40
CA GLY A 192 -2.38 -20.11 -4.83
C GLY A 192 -1.62 -21.22 -5.56
N LEU A 193 -0.32 -21.35 -5.30
CA LEU A 193 0.51 -22.39 -5.92
C LEU A 193 0.10 -23.81 -5.47
N PHE A 194 -0.32 -23.97 -4.22
CA PHE A 194 -0.84 -25.25 -3.71
C PHE A 194 -2.06 -25.73 -4.50
N ILE A 195 -3.03 -24.86 -4.75
CA ILE A 195 -4.22 -25.22 -5.53
C ILE A 195 -3.86 -25.42 -7.02
N TYR A 196 -2.93 -24.64 -7.55
CA TYR A 196 -2.43 -24.85 -8.90
C TYR A 196 -1.84 -26.27 -9.06
N THR A 197 -0.93 -26.66 -8.18
CA THR A 197 -0.24 -27.96 -8.30
C THR A 197 -1.13 -29.15 -7.98
N THR A 198 -2.11 -29.01 -7.08
CA THR A 198 -3.00 -30.10 -6.68
C THR A 198 -4.24 -30.25 -7.56
N TYR A 199 -4.88 -29.14 -7.93
CA TYR A 199 -6.15 -29.14 -8.65
C TYR A 199 -5.98 -28.87 -10.15
N VAL A 200 -5.26 -27.80 -10.52
CA VAL A 200 -5.13 -27.40 -11.94
C VAL A 200 -4.30 -28.42 -12.72
N ASN A 201 -3.19 -28.90 -12.18
CA ASN A 201 -2.40 -29.94 -12.84
C ASN A 201 -3.15 -31.28 -12.96
N ALA A 202 -4.02 -31.60 -12.00
CA ALA A 202 -4.82 -32.83 -12.05
C ALA A 202 -5.93 -32.75 -13.11
N THR A 203 -6.56 -31.59 -13.26
CA THR A 203 -7.66 -31.36 -14.22
C THR A 203 -7.19 -30.84 -15.58
N ASN A 204 -5.92 -30.46 -15.72
CA ASN A 204 -5.31 -29.84 -16.91
C ASN A 204 -6.11 -28.64 -17.45
N SER A 205 -6.83 -27.92 -16.59
CA SER A 205 -7.70 -26.82 -16.99
C SER A 205 -7.80 -25.74 -15.92
N PHE A 206 -7.80 -24.48 -16.36
CA PHE A 206 -8.09 -23.35 -15.50
C PHE A 206 -9.61 -23.19 -15.35
N SER A 207 -10.10 -23.18 -14.12
CA SER A 207 -11.53 -23.07 -13.84
C SER A 207 -11.80 -22.10 -12.69
N ALA A 208 -13.02 -21.57 -12.63
CA ALA A 208 -13.49 -20.74 -11.52
C ALA A 208 -13.45 -21.50 -10.18
N ILE A 209 -13.62 -22.82 -10.22
CA ILE A 209 -13.54 -23.68 -9.03
C ILE A 209 -12.12 -23.64 -8.45
N ALA A 210 -11.09 -23.80 -9.29
CA ALA A 210 -9.70 -23.71 -8.85
C ALA A 210 -9.39 -22.36 -8.18
N GLY A 211 -9.82 -21.26 -8.80
CA GLY A 211 -9.66 -19.92 -8.22
C GLY A 211 -10.41 -19.76 -6.89
N SER A 212 -11.64 -20.27 -6.81
CA SER A 212 -12.45 -20.20 -5.59
C SER A 212 -11.88 -21.01 -4.42
N LEU A 213 -11.24 -22.16 -4.70
CA LEU A 213 -10.57 -22.96 -3.67
C LEU A 213 -9.34 -22.23 -3.12
N ALA A 214 -8.56 -21.57 -3.99
CA ALA A 214 -7.41 -20.76 -3.57
C ALA A 214 -7.86 -19.57 -2.71
N LEU A 215 -8.93 -18.88 -3.10
CA LEU A 215 -9.54 -17.82 -2.29
C LEU A 215 -10.06 -18.36 -0.96
N GLY A 216 -10.71 -19.53 -0.95
CA GLY A 216 -11.24 -20.14 0.26
C GLY A 216 -10.17 -20.44 1.31
N VAL A 217 -8.99 -20.93 0.89
CA VAL A 217 -7.84 -21.14 1.80
C VAL A 217 -7.42 -19.85 2.50
N LEU A 218 -7.47 -18.71 1.79
CA LEU A 218 -7.10 -17.40 2.34
C LEU A 218 -8.21 -16.79 3.21
N MET A 219 -9.48 -17.03 2.87
CA MET A 219 -10.64 -16.48 3.59
C MET A 219 -11.02 -17.28 4.84
N LEU A 220 -10.71 -18.58 4.89
CA LEU A 220 -11.11 -19.43 6.02
C LEU A 220 -10.61 -18.90 7.38
N PRO A 221 -9.32 -18.53 7.55
CA PRO A 221 -8.83 -18.10 8.86
C PRO A 221 -9.32 -16.71 9.28
N THR A 222 -9.66 -15.83 8.33
CA THR A 222 -10.27 -14.54 8.66
C THR A 222 -11.70 -14.73 9.15
N VAL A 223 -12.52 -15.53 8.46
CA VAL A 223 -13.91 -15.81 8.86
C VAL A 223 -13.98 -16.59 10.18
N ALA A 224 -13.09 -17.57 10.40
CA ALA A 224 -13.12 -18.38 11.61
C ALA A 224 -12.69 -17.61 12.88
N ARG A 225 -12.05 -16.44 12.73
CA ARG A 225 -11.53 -15.61 13.83
C ARG A 225 -12.44 -14.43 14.17
N THR A 226 -13.21 -13.93 13.21
CA THR A 226 -14.22 -12.87 13.40
C THR A 226 -15.46 -13.42 14.07
#